data_AF-A0A645GZN8-F1
#
_entry.id   AF-A0A645GZN8-F1
#
_cell.length_a   1.000
_cell.length_b   1.000
_cell.length_c   1.000
_cell.angle_alpha   90.00
_cell.angle_beta   90.00
_cell.angle_gamma   90.00
#
_symmetry.space_group_name_H-M   'P 1'
#
loop_
_entity.id
_entity.type
_entity.pdbx_description
1 polymer ?
#
loop_
_entity_poly.entity_id
_entity_poly.type
_entity_poly.pdbx_seq_one_letter_code
_entity_poly.pdbx_strand_id
1 'polypeptide(L)'
;MNDILEIKCKRDELLQKAMESYSFMQVFYGDIEGDEDEKLLKKKLVLLNKAIEDFQSDVCGCGQGIRIQSMKSLIKEIQRYI
;
A
#
# COMPACT_ATOMS: atom_id res chain seq x y z
N MET A 1 -8.23 -7.02 18.22
CA MET A 1 -7.01 -7.04 17.39
C MET A 1 -6.86 -5.64 16.80
N ASN A 2 -5.66 -5.06 16.73
CA ASN A 2 -5.49 -3.65 16.38
C ASN A 2 -5.60 -3.47 14.86
N ASP A 3 -6.67 -2.86 14.34
CA ASP A 3 -6.96 -2.72 12.89
C ASP A 3 -5.76 -2.18 12.09
N ILE A 4 -4.99 -1.24 12.65
CA ILE A 4 -3.81 -0.69 11.96
C ILE A 4 -2.67 -1.72 11.87
N LEU A 5 -2.56 -2.64 12.83
CA LEU A 5 -1.59 -3.73 12.77
C LEU A 5 -1.94 -4.70 11.64
N GLU A 6 -3.23 -5.05 11.49
CA GLU A 6 -3.70 -5.89 10.39
C GLU A 6 -3.41 -5.25 9.03
N ILE A 7 -3.65 -3.94 8.90
CA ILE A 7 -3.34 -3.17 7.69
C ILE A 7 -1.84 -3.22 7.38
N LYS A 8 -0.97 -3.05 8.38
CA LYS A 8 0.49 -3.12 8.21
C LYS A 8 0.95 -4.51 7.76
N CYS A 9 0.49 -5.56 8.43
CA CYS A 9 0.79 -6.93 8.03
C CYS A 9 0.35 -7.17 6.58
N LYS A 10 -0.86 -6.71 6.22
CA LYS A 10 -1.36 -6.90 4.86
C LYS A 10 -0.59 -6.10 3.82
N ARG A 11 -0.16 -4.88 4.16
CA ARG A 11 0.74 -4.08 3.31
C ARG A 11 2.04 -4.84 3.07
N ASP A 12 2.66 -5.38 4.12
CA ASP A 12 3.94 -6.11 4.02
C ASP A 12 3.79 -7.35 3.12
N GLU A 13 2.72 -8.13 3.30
CA GLU A 13 2.41 -9.27 2.43
C GLU A 13 2.24 -8.87 0.96
N LEU A 14 1.49 -7.81 0.68
CA LEU A 14 1.25 -7.35 -0.69
C LEU A 14 2.53 -6.81 -1.33
N LEU A 15 3.33 -6.05 -0.57
CA LEU A 15 4.62 -5.57 -1.05
C LEU A 15 5.55 -6.74 -1.37
N GLN A 16 5.66 -7.72 -0.47
CA GLN A 16 6.48 -8.91 -0.69
C GLN A 16 6.07 -9.65 -1.96
N LYS A 17 4.77 -9.92 -2.14
CA LYS A 17 4.27 -10.58 -3.36
C LYS A 17 4.53 -9.78 -4.63
N ALA A 18 4.32 -8.46 -4.58
CA ALA A 18 4.61 -7.62 -5.74
C ALA A 18 6.10 -7.67 -6.11
N MET A 19 7.01 -7.72 -5.12
CA MET A 19 8.45 -7.84 -5.32
C MET A 19 8.90 -9.20 -5.87
N GLU A 20 8.05 -10.23 -5.90
CA GLU A 20 8.36 -11.50 -6.57
C GLU A 20 8.42 -11.32 -8.10
N SER A 21 7.77 -10.30 -8.65
CA SER A 21 7.91 -9.90 -10.05
C SER A 21 9.19 -9.08 -10.25
N TYR A 22 10.12 -9.64 -11.04
CA TYR A 22 11.38 -8.97 -11.38
C TYR A 22 11.16 -7.63 -12.10
N SER A 23 10.21 -7.58 -13.03
CA SER A 23 9.85 -6.35 -13.76
C SER A 23 9.36 -5.27 -12.78
N PHE A 24 8.41 -5.63 -11.93
CA PHE A 24 7.87 -4.69 -10.95
C PHE A 24 8.92 -4.20 -9.96
N MET A 25 9.85 -5.06 -9.55
CA MET A 25 10.96 -4.68 -8.68
C MET A 25 11.79 -3.54 -9.29
N GLN A 26 12.15 -3.64 -10.57
CA GLN A 26 12.88 -2.59 -11.30
C GLN A 26 12.05 -1.30 -11.40
N VAL A 27 10.74 -1.40 -11.64
CA VAL A 27 9.83 -0.24 -11.65
C VAL A 27 9.77 0.43 -10.28
N PHE A 28 9.69 -0.36 -9.21
CA PHE A 28 9.53 0.13 -7.85
C PHE A 28 10.75 0.95 -7.42
N TYR A 29 11.97 0.45 -7.69
CA TYR A 29 13.22 1.15 -7.40
C TYR A 29 13.53 2.27 -8.40
N GLY A 30 12.82 2.33 -9.53
CA GLY A 30 12.97 3.40 -10.53
C GLY A 30 14.07 3.13 -11.55
N ASP A 31 14.47 1.86 -11.71
CA ASP A 31 15.43 1.42 -12.73
C ASP A 31 14.80 1.47 -14.13
N ILE A 32 13.48 1.26 -14.22
CA ILE A 32 12.68 1.35 -15.45
C ILE A 32 11.35 2.05 -15.19
N GLU A 33 10.68 2.50 -16.25
CA GLU A 33 9.39 3.20 -16.14
C GLU A 33 8.20 2.27 -15.83
N GLY A 34 8.24 1.05 -16.38
CA GLY A 34 7.15 0.07 -16.28
C GLY A 34 5.99 0.33 -17.22
N ASP A 35 5.06 -0.62 -17.28
CA ASP A 35 3.76 -0.41 -17.91
C ASP A 35 2.79 0.36 -17.00
N GLU A 36 1.60 0.68 -17.51
CA GLU A 36 0.61 1.45 -16.76
C GLU A 36 0.11 0.71 -15.51
N ASP A 37 0.02 -0.62 -15.53
CA ASP A 37 -0.43 -1.42 -14.38
C ASP A 37 0.64 -1.45 -13.29
N GLU A 38 1.92 -1.62 -13.66
CA GLU A 38 3.05 -1.54 -12.75
C GLU A 38 3.18 -0.16 -12.12
N LYS A 39 3.02 0.92 -12.89
CA LYS A 39 2.99 2.30 -12.37
C LYS A 39 1.85 2.50 -11.38
N LEU A 40 0.66 1.99 -11.70
CA LEU A 40 -0.51 2.08 -10.82
C LEU A 40 -0.31 1.28 -9.54
N LEU A 41 0.23 0.06 -9.63
CA LEU A 41 0.56 -0.77 -8.47
C LEU A 41 1.56 -0.07 -7.55
N LYS A 42 2.66 0.46 -8.11
CA LYS A 42 3.67 1.25 -7.37
C LYS A 42 3.02 2.43 -6.66
N LYS A 43 2.22 3.21 -7.38
CA LYS A 43 1.52 4.38 -6.82
C LYS A 43 0.61 4.00 -5.66
N LYS A 44 -0.15 2.90 -5.78
CA LYS A 44 -1.05 2.43 -4.73
C LYS A 44 -0.30 1.92 -3.49
N LEU A 45 0.79 1.16 -3.66
CA LEU A 45 1.63 0.71 -2.55
C LEU A 45 2.27 1.88 -1.79
N VAL A 46 2.80 2.87 -2.51
CA VAL A 46 3.35 4.10 -1.91
C VAL A 46 2.26 4.88 -1.16
N LEU A 47 1.07 5.01 -1.74
CA LEU A 47 -0.06 5.67 -1.10
C LEU A 47 -0.48 4.95 0.19
N LEU A 48 -0.49 3.62 0.20
CA LEU A 48 -0.82 2.84 1.39
C LEU A 48 0.22 3.04 2.50
N ASN A 49 1.51 3.05 2.16
CA ASN A 49 2.58 3.34 3.11
C ASN A 49 2.39 4.71 3.75
N LYS A 50 2.18 5.73 2.92
CA LYS A 50 1.95 7.10 3.39
C LYS A 50 0.72 7.20 4.28
N ALA A 51 -0.39 6.55 3.91
CA ALA A 51 -1.61 6.55 4.72
C ALA A 51 -1.40 5.91 6.11
N ILE A 52 -0.56 4.87 6.20
CA ILE A 52 -0.19 4.25 7.48
C ILE A 52 0.66 5.22 8.31
N GLU A 53 1.66 5.86 7.72
CA GLU A 53 2.53 6.84 8.38
C GLU A 53 1.73 8.06 8.90
N ASP A 54 0.85 8.60 8.06
CA ASP A 54 -0.07 9.70 8.40
C ASP A 54 -1.04 9.28 9.53
N PHE A 55 -1.50 8.03 9.54
CA PHE A 55 -2.35 7.51 10.61
C PHE A 55 -1.59 7.41 11.95
N GLN A 56 -0.33 7.00 11.92
CA GLN A 56 0.49 6.84 13.13
C GLN A 56 0.95 8.16 13.74
N SER A 57 1.15 9.18 12.91
CA SER A 57 1.57 10.51 13.33
C SER A 57 0.41 11.41 13.76
N ASP A 58 -0.83 10.98 13.53
CA ASP A 58 -2.01 11.75 13.90
C ASP A 58 -2.30 11.72 15.41
N VAL A 59 -2.11 12.88 16.04
CA VAL A 59 -2.34 13.13 17.47
C VAL A 59 -3.83 13.34 17.78
N CYS A 60 -4.65 13.80 16.82
CA CYS A 60 -6.07 14.11 17.02
C CYS A 60 -6.93 12.85 17.13
N GLY A 61 -6.57 11.79 16.40
CA GLY A 61 -7.39 10.58 16.25
C GLY A 61 -8.68 10.81 15.44
N CYS A 62 -8.83 11.99 14.84
CA CYS A 62 -10.06 12.44 14.21
C CYS A 62 -10.28 11.70 12.88
N GLY A 63 -11.44 11.05 12.72
CA GLY A 63 -11.74 10.27 11.52
C GLY A 63 -10.90 8.98 11.35
N GLN A 64 -10.40 8.39 12.44
CA GLN A 64 -9.67 7.12 12.39
C GLN A 64 -10.43 6.01 11.66
N GLY A 65 -11.74 5.87 11.91
CA GLY A 65 -12.57 4.87 11.24
C GLY A 65 -12.60 5.03 9.72
N ILE A 66 -12.76 6.26 9.23
CA ILE A 66 -12.78 6.56 7.79
C ILE A 66 -11.41 6.27 7.15
N ARG A 67 -10.32 6.64 7.83
CA ARG A 67 -8.96 6.37 7.36
C ARG A 67 -8.65 4.88 7.31
N ILE A 68 -9.04 4.12 8.33
CA ILE A 68 -8.95 2.65 8.35
C ILE A 68 -9.72 2.06 7.17
N GLN A 69 -10.96 2.49 6.93
CA GLN A 69 -11.76 2.00 5.80
C GLN A 69 -11.13 2.36 4.45
N SER A 70 -10.57 3.57 4.33
CA SER A 70 -9.88 3.99 3.11
C SER A 70 -8.65 3.13 2.82
N MET A 71 -7.85 2.81 3.84
CA MET A 71 -6.71 1.88 3.72
C MET A 71 -7.17 0.46 3.36
N LYS A 72 -8.26 -0.04 3.98
CA LYS A 72 -8.84 -1.35 3.63
C LYS A 72 -9.34 -1.40 2.18
N SER A 73 -9.92 -0.33 1.65
CA SER A 73 -10.30 -0.23 0.24
C SER A 73 -9.09 -0.22 -0.67
N LEU A 74 -8.04 0.54 -0.33
CA LEU A 74 -6.80 0.58 -1.10
C LEU A 74 -6.10 -0.78 -1.16
N ILE A 75 -6.10 -1.55 -0.05
CA ILE A 75 -5.63 -2.94 -0.02
C ILE A 75 -6.38 -3.80 -1.05
N LYS A 76 -7.71 -3.71 -1.11
CA LYS A 76 -8.52 -4.47 -2.09
C LYS A 76 -8.22 -4.08 -3.53
N GLU A 77 -7.89 -2.82 -3.78
CA GLU A 77 -7.47 -2.37 -5.11
C GLU A 77 -6.10 -2.93 -5.48
N ILE A 78 -5.13 -2.90 -4.57
CA ILE A 78 -3.78 -3.47 -4.78
C ILE A 78 -3.86 -4.97 -5.06
N GLN A 79 -4.72 -5.69 -4.34
CA GLN A 79 -4.96 -7.13 -4.56
C GLN A 79 -5.45 -7.50 -5.95
N ARG A 80 -5.88 -6.55 -6.79
CA ARG A 80 -6.29 -6.85 -8.18
C ARG A 80 -5.11 -6.93 -9.14
N TYR A 81 -3.93 -6.48 -8.72
CA TYR A 81 -2.69 -6.46 -9.51
C TYR A 81 -1.71 -7.58 -9.12
N ILE A 82 -2.02 -8.34 -8.06
CA ILE A 82 -1.19 -9.40 -7.47
C ILE A 82 -1.97 -10.70 -7.53
#